data_AF-A0A351YGH4-F1
#
_entry.id   AF-A0A351YGH4-F1
#
_cell.length_a   1.000
_cell.length_b   1.000
_cell.length_c   1.000
_cell.angle_alpha   90.00
_cell.angle_beta   90.00
_cell.angle_gamma   90.00
#
_symmetry.space_group_name_H-M   'P 1'
#
loop_
_entity.id
_entity.type
_entity.pdbx_description
1 polymer ?
#
loop_
_entity_poly.entity_id
_entity_poly.type
_entity_poly.pdbx_seq_one_letter_code
_entity_poly.pdbx_strand_id
1 'polypeptide(L)' 'KPNCRPEEVYEMVFDLMFSLNATEDQLDFPVLYGSAKNNWMGEDWRKPTDSITPLLDAIVKYIPAPRQLEGTPQMLIT' A
#
# COMPACT_ATOMS: atom_id res chain seq x y z
N LYS A 1 6.95 17.94 2.35
CA LYS A 1 7.06 18.89 1.19
C LYS A 1 6.19 20.11 1.54
N PRO A 2 6.52 21.35 1.14
CA PRO A 2 5.80 22.54 1.60
C PRO A 2 4.27 22.52 1.38
N ASN A 3 3.78 21.75 0.40
CA ASN A 3 2.35 21.61 0.08
C ASN A 3 1.85 20.15 0.25
N CYS A 4 2.33 19.39 1.24
CA CYS A 4 1.78 18.05 1.48
C CYS A 4 0.40 18.13 2.13
N ARG A 5 -0.57 17.38 1.59
CA ARG A 5 -1.95 17.28 2.09
C ARG A 5 -2.32 15.81 2.33
N PRO A 6 -1.60 15.09 3.22
CA PRO A 6 -1.73 13.64 3.37
C PRO A 6 -3.13 13.21 3.82
N GLU A 7 -3.78 13.98 4.69
CA GLU A 7 -5.13 13.69 5.18
C GLU A 7 -6.18 13.87 4.07
N GLU A 8 -6.15 14.99 3.34
CA GLU A 8 -7.07 15.22 2.21
C GLU A 8 -6.92 14.15 1.12
N VAL A 9 -5.69 13.74 0.81
CA VAL A 9 -5.43 12.70 -0.19
C VAL A 9 -5.92 11.33 0.29
N TYR A 10 -5.81 11.04 1.60
CA TYR A 10 -6.35 9.80 2.16
C TYR A 10 -7.87 9.71 1.95
N GLU A 11 -8.61 10.77 2.31
CA GLU A 11 -10.07 10.84 2.10
C GLU A 11 -10.43 10.67 0.62
N MET A 12 -9.71 11.32 -0.30
CA MET A 12 -9.95 11.18 -1.73
C MET A 12 -9.75 9.73 -2.24
N VAL A 13 -8.76 9.02 -1.70
CA VAL A 13 -8.52 7.61 -2.06
C VAL A 13 -9.59 6.71 -1.45
N PHE A 14 -10.00 6.99 -0.20
CA PHE A 14 -11.09 6.27 0.45
C PHE A 14 -12.40 6.40 -0.34
N ASP A 15 -12.81 7.63 -0.67
CA ASP A 15 -14.01 7.92 -1.46
C ASP A 15 -13.97 7.23 -2.83
N LEU A 16 -12.80 7.21 -3.49
CA LEU A 16 -12.62 6.52 -4.76
C LEU A 16 -12.87 5.02 -4.60
N MET A 17 -12.24 4.38 -3.61
CA MET A 17 -12.40 2.94 -3.37
C MET A 17 -13.85 2.61 -3.00
N PHE A 18 -14.48 3.43 -2.18
CA PHE A 18 -15.89 3.31 -1.85
C PHE A 18 -16.79 3.41 -3.10
N SER A 19 -16.50 4.35 -4.01
CA SER A 19 -17.25 4.51 -5.27
C SER A 19 -17.12 3.30 -6.22
N LEU A 20 -16.03 2.54 -6.09
CA LEU A 20 -15.78 1.30 -6.82
C LEU A 20 -16.41 0.07 -6.15
N ASN A 21 -17.24 0.26 -5.12
CA ASN A 21 -17.84 -0.81 -4.30
C ASN A 21 -16.79 -1.70 -3.62
N ALA A 22 -15.72 -1.10 -3.10
CA ALA A 22 -14.78 -1.82 -2.25
C ALA A 22 -15.49 -2.43 -1.04
N THR A 23 -15.09 -3.64 -0.68
CA THR A 23 -15.54 -4.33 0.55
C THR A 23 -14.98 -3.65 1.80
N GLU A 24 -15.58 -3.90 2.98
CA GLU A 24 -15.09 -3.35 4.25
C GLU A 24 -13.60 -3.68 4.49
N ASP A 25 -13.20 -4.94 4.23
CA ASP A 25 -11.80 -5.38 4.34
C ASP A 25 -10.86 -4.63 3.38
N GLN A 26 -11.36 -4.19 2.22
CA GLN A 26 -10.58 -3.42 1.25
C GLN A 26 -10.50 -1.93 1.61
N LEU A 27 -11.46 -1.41 2.37
CA LEU A 27 -11.46 -0.04 2.88
C LEU A 27 -10.52 0.12 4.09
N ASP A 28 -10.21 -0.97 4.81
CA ASP A 28 -9.17 -1.02 5.85
C ASP A 28 -7.77 -1.27 5.25
N PHE A 29 -7.38 -0.44 4.28
CA PHE A 29 -6.09 -0.56 3.61
C PHE A 29 -4.95 0.05 4.45
N PRO A 30 -3.77 -0.60 4.51
CA PRO A 30 -2.61 -0.04 5.18
C PRO A 30 -2.09 1.19 4.42
N VAL A 31 -1.79 2.27 5.16
CA VAL A 31 -1.27 3.51 4.59
C VAL A 31 0.19 3.70 4.99
N LEU A 32 1.01 3.99 3.99
CA LEU A 32 2.40 4.41 4.18
C LEU A 32 2.64 5.73 3.47
N TYR A 33 3.45 6.56 4.09
CA TYR A 33 3.91 7.83 3.56
C TYR A 33 5.40 7.76 3.27
N GLY A 34 5.86 8.51 2.28
CA GLY A 34 7.27 8.52 1.96
C GLY A 34 7.66 9.54 0.92
N SER A 35 8.97 9.61 0.67
CA SER A 35 9.55 10.43 -0.37
C SER A 35 10.54 9.62 -1.18
N ALA A 36 10.21 9.34 -2.44
CA ALA A 36 11.14 8.70 -3.37
C ALA A 36 12.42 9.54 -3.57
N LYS A 37 12.30 10.88 -3.52
CA LYS A 37 13.45 11.79 -3.64
C LYS A 37 14.40 11.70 -2.45
N ASN A 38 13.85 11.59 -1.24
CA ASN A 38 14.63 11.55 -0.01
C ASN A 38 14.81 10.12 0.54
N ASN A 39 14.44 9.12 -0.27
CA ASN A 39 14.60 7.69 -0.02
C ASN A 39 14.10 7.18 1.35
N TRP A 40 12.92 7.64 1.78
CA TRP A 40 12.33 7.21 3.06
C TRP A 40 10.86 6.87 2.93
N MET A 41 10.40 5.91 3.73
CA MET A 41 8.98 5.55 3.86
C MET A 41 8.66 5.16 5.32
N GLY A 42 7.43 5.39 5.76
CA GLY A 42 6.98 5.06 7.11
C GLY A 42 5.49 5.30 7.31
N GLU A 43 4.97 4.89 8.46
CA GLU A 43 3.54 5.00 8.81
C GLU A 43 3.12 6.45 9.15
N ASP A 44 4.07 7.29 9.58
CA ASP A 44 3.82 8.69 9.93
C ASP A 44 4.66 9.63 9.06
N TRP A 45 3.98 10.45 8.27
CA TRP A 45 4.64 11.44 7.41
C TRP A 45 5.37 12.54 8.19
N ARG A 46 5.05 12.73 9.49
CA ARG A 46 5.70 13.69 10.39
C ARG A 46 6.99 13.15 10.98
N LYS A 47 7.23 11.84 10.87
CA LYS A 47 8.44 11.16 11.34
C LYS A 47 9.16 10.49 10.16
N PRO A 48 9.87 11.28 9.33
CA PRO A 48 10.67 10.72 8.25
C PRO A 48 11.65 9.68 8.79
N THR A 49 11.65 8.52 8.15
CA THR A 49 12.67 7.49 8.34
C THR A 49 13.86 7.76 7.42
N ASP A 50 14.80 6.84 7.37
CA ASP A 50 16.01 6.88 6.54
C ASP A 50 16.02 5.78 5.45
N SER A 51 14.93 5.02 5.33
CA SER A 51 14.90 3.84 4.46
C SER A 51 13.51 3.53 3.91
N ILE A 52 13.49 2.71 2.87
CA ILE A 52 12.26 2.16 2.25
C ILE A 52 11.78 0.87 2.91
N THR A 53 12.51 0.36 3.90
CA THR A 53 12.25 -0.91 4.58
C THR A 53 10.80 -1.06 5.05
N PRO A 54 10.16 -0.01 5.63
CA PRO A 54 8.76 -0.12 6.07
C PRO A 54 7.77 -0.48 4.95
N LEU A 55 8.05 -0.10 3.70
CA LEU A 55 7.23 -0.50 2.55
C LEU A 55 7.38 -2.00 2.26
N LEU A 56 8.62 -2.50 2.26
CA LEU A 56 8.88 -3.91 1.99
C LEU A 56 8.28 -4.80 3.08
N ASP A 57 8.40 -4.38 4.34
CA ASP A 57 7.79 -5.08 5.48
C ASP A 57 6.26 -5.09 5.38
N ALA A 58 5.65 -3.97 4.99
CA ALA A 58 4.20 -3.90 4.80
C ALA A 58 3.73 -4.81 3.64
N ILE A 59 4.46 -4.87 2.53
CA ILE A 59 4.16 -5.78 1.42
C ILE A 59 4.15 -7.22 1.92
N VAL A 60 5.18 -7.65 2.64
CA VAL A 60 5.27 -9.01 3.18
C VAL A 60 4.16 -9.29 4.20
N LYS A 61 3.78 -8.30 5.00
CA LYS A 61 2.76 -8.43 6.05
C LYS A 61 1.34 -8.52 5.50
N TYR A 62 0.99 -7.70 4.50
CA TYR A 62 -0.40 -7.52 4.08
C TYR A 62 -0.73 -8.21 2.75
N ILE A 63 0.26 -8.50 1.89
CA ILE A 63 0.01 -9.22 0.64
C ILE A 63 0.13 -10.73 0.88
N PRO A 64 -0.97 -11.49 0.77
CA PRO A 64 -0.92 -12.93 0.97
C PRO A 64 -0.09 -13.60 -0.13
N ALA A 65 0.58 -14.70 0.23
CA ALA A 65 1.28 -15.51 -0.75
C ALA A 65 0.30 -16.06 -1.80
N PRO A 66 0.72 -16.19 -3.07
CA PRO A 66 -0.11 -16.79 -4.10
C PRO A 66 -0.46 -18.23 -3.71
N ARG A 67 -1.70 -18.63 -4.02
CA ARG A 67 -2.17 -19.98 -3.73
C ARG A 67 -1.42 -21.00 -4.58
N GLN A 68 -0.77 -21.96 -3.95
CA GLN A 68 -0.22 -23.11 -4.65
C GLN A 68 -1.36 -24.05 -5.06
N LEU A 69 -1.41 -24.39 -6.34
CA LEU A 69 -2.33 -25.38 -6.88
C LEU A 69 -1.57 -26.69 -7.04
N GLU A 70 -2.10 -27.77 -6.48
CA GLU A 70 -1.56 -29.10 -6.70
C GLU A 70 -1.93 -29.60 -8.11
N GLY A 71 -1.02 -30.35 -8.74
CA GLY A 71 -1.26 -30.98 -10.04
C GLY A 71 -0.26 -30.60 -11.12
N THR A 72 -0.68 -30.69 -12.37
CA THR A 72 0.16 -30.40 -13.54
C THR A 72 0.54 -28.92 -13.58
N PRO A 73 1.78 -28.55 -13.93
CA PRO A 73 2.19 -27.14 -14.05
C PRO A 73 1.27 -26.36 -14.98
N GLN A 74 0.74 -25.23 -14.50
CA GLN A 74 -0.08 -24.29 -15.26
C GLN A 74 0.59 -22.93 -15.32
N MET A 75 0.70 -22.35 -16.51
CA MET A 75 1.19 -20.99 -16.73
C MET A 75 0.34 -20.35 -17.82
N LEU A 76 -0.30 -19.22 -17.52
CA LEU A 76 -0.98 -18.39 -18.50
C LEU A 76 0.03 -17.39 -19.07
N ILE A 77 0.14 -17.30 -20.39
CA ILE A 77 0.92 -16.25 -21.05
C ILE A 77 0.02 -15.01 -21.15
N THR A 78 0.29 -14.00 -20.32
CA THR A 78 -0.42 -12.71 -20.26
C THR A 78 0.38 -11.60 -20.93
#